data_AF-A0A933L992-F1
#
_entry.id   AF-A0A933L992-F1
#
_cell.length_a   1.000
_cell.length_b   1.000
_cell.length_c   1.000
_cell.angle_alpha   90.00
_cell.angle_beta   90.00
_cell.angle_gamma   90.00
#
_symmetry.space_group_name_H-M   'P 1'
#
loop_
_entity.id
_entity.type
_entity.pdbx_description
1 polymer ?
#
loop_
_entity_poly.entity_id
_entity_poly.type
_entity_poly.pdbx_seq_one_letter_code
_entity_poly.pdbx_strand_id
1 'polypeptide(L)'
;MNAATAEQRVVAAFAAARSNVRENPDLFERVQLSMAEARERRRFRLRLAGALGTFILANAALALALSDFDNGRFTMHWWVIELITNIVLIALAIGLGPFIKRFGRSYAADVFRANPRTGKSYLVLTDVAYYLIFTSFVLFTVTFVAPPEWLDSTGAQLKHEVARVGGILLIMGVLHALNVVALPVIGGLLATNRRRDVAQDEGPSPSSLGPGTWLLRIEPAGGAAAEPPTD
;
A
#
# COMPACT_ATOMS: atom_id res chain seq x y z
N MET A 1 25.54 12.68 -55.84
CA MET A 1 25.12 13.64 -54.79
C MET A 1 26.39 14.03 -54.05
N ASN A 2 26.81 15.31 -54.11
CA ASN A 2 28.11 15.73 -53.57
C ASN A 2 28.05 15.78 -52.04
N ALA A 3 29.06 15.22 -51.37
CA ALA A 3 29.14 15.18 -49.91
C ALA A 3 28.97 16.58 -49.28
N ALA A 4 29.50 17.62 -49.93
CA ALA A 4 29.37 19.01 -49.51
C ALA A 4 27.91 19.50 -49.40
N THR A 5 27.02 19.03 -50.29
CA THR A 5 25.60 19.44 -50.27
C THR A 5 24.82 18.74 -49.16
N ALA A 6 25.22 17.52 -48.79
CA ALA A 6 24.64 16.80 -47.66
C ALA A 6 25.07 17.42 -46.32
N GLU A 7 26.36 17.79 -46.20
CA GLU A 7 26.90 18.44 -45.01
C GLU A 7 26.24 19.80 -44.74
N GLN A 8 26.08 20.64 -45.77
CA GLN A 8 25.37 21.91 -45.64
C GLN A 8 23.91 21.75 -45.20
N ARG A 9 23.21 20.71 -45.69
CA ARG A 9 21.84 20.43 -45.26
C ARG A 9 21.76 20.02 -43.79
N VAL A 10 22.70 19.21 -43.32
CA VAL A 10 22.76 18.79 -41.91
C VAL A 10 23.06 19.99 -41.01
N VAL A 11 24.05 20.82 -41.38
CA VAL A 11 24.40 22.04 -40.63
C VAL A 11 23.21 23.00 -40.57
N ALA A 12 22.52 23.24 -41.69
CA ALA A 12 21.34 24.09 -41.73
C ALA A 12 20.18 23.54 -40.89
N ALA A 13 19.96 22.22 -40.91
CA ALA A 13 18.95 21.57 -40.09
C ALA A 13 19.25 21.69 -38.58
N PHE A 14 20.51 21.50 -38.17
CA PHE A 14 20.92 21.70 -36.77
C PHE A 14 20.83 23.17 -36.34
N ALA A 15 21.18 24.12 -37.20
CA ALA A 15 21.05 25.54 -36.91
C ALA A 15 19.57 25.94 -36.72
N ALA A 16 18.69 25.47 -37.60
CA ALA A 16 17.24 25.71 -37.51
C ALA A 16 16.59 25.01 -36.30
N ALA A 17 17.07 23.81 -35.94
CA ALA A 17 16.64 23.12 -34.73
C ALA A 17 17.06 23.91 -33.48
N ARG A 18 18.31 24.40 -33.43
CA ARG A 18 18.84 25.17 -32.30
C ARG A 18 18.09 26.48 -32.07
N SER A 19 17.66 27.16 -33.14
CA SER A 19 16.85 28.38 -33.00
C SER A 19 15.43 28.13 -32.48
N ASN A 20 14.92 26.89 -32.58
CA ASN A 20 13.60 26.50 -32.06
C ASN A 20 13.66 25.86 -30.67
N VAL A 21 14.85 25.65 -30.10
CA VAL A 21 14.98 25.20 -28.71
C VAL A 21 14.64 26.37 -27.79
N ARG A 22 13.39 26.44 -27.36
CA ARG A 22 12.96 27.33 -26.29
C ARG A 22 13.56 26.76 -24.99
N GLU A 23 14.55 27.44 -24.43
CA GLU A 23 15.12 27.07 -23.14
C GLU A 23 13.99 27.06 -22.10
N ASN A 24 13.66 25.86 -21.61
CA ASN A 24 12.68 25.70 -20.55
C ASN A 24 13.45 25.86 -19.23
N PRO A 25 13.27 26.98 -18.49
CA PRO A 25 14.05 27.26 -17.28
C PRO A 25 13.82 26.22 -16.17
N ASP A 26 12.76 25.43 -16.29
CA ASP A 26 12.36 24.38 -15.34
C ASP A 26 13.02 23.02 -15.61
N LEU A 27 13.73 22.83 -16.73
CA LEU A 27 14.37 21.55 -17.04
C LEU A 27 15.42 21.18 -16.00
N PHE A 28 16.26 22.15 -15.60
CA PHE A 28 17.25 21.92 -14.55
C PHE A 28 16.61 21.64 -13.20
N GLU A 29 15.51 22.31 -12.86
CA GLU A 29 14.77 22.10 -11.62
C GLU A 29 14.15 20.70 -11.58
N ARG A 30 13.48 20.27 -12.66
CA ARG A 30 12.93 18.91 -12.79
C ARG A 30 14.01 17.84 -12.71
N VAL A 31 15.17 18.06 -13.34
CA VAL A 31 16.31 17.13 -13.25
C VAL A 31 16.83 17.06 -11.81
N GLN A 32 17.02 18.19 -11.14
CA GLN A 32 17.46 18.23 -9.74
C GLN A 32 16.47 17.51 -8.80
N LEU A 33 15.17 17.74 -8.97
CA LEU A 33 14.11 17.03 -8.23
C LEU A 33 14.17 15.52 -8.48
N SER A 34 14.27 15.10 -9.74
CA SER A 34 14.36 13.67 -10.09
C SER A 34 15.61 12.99 -9.49
N MET A 35 16.74 13.70 -9.46
CA MET A 35 17.97 13.20 -8.84
C MET A 35 17.87 13.13 -7.31
N ALA A 36 17.21 14.11 -6.69
CA ALA A 36 16.96 14.10 -5.25
C ALA A 36 16.07 12.91 -4.85
N GLU A 37 14.96 12.69 -5.57
CA GLU A 37 14.10 11.52 -5.38
C GLU A 37 14.85 10.19 -5.59
N ALA A 38 15.70 10.11 -6.62
CA ALA A 38 16.49 8.91 -6.88
C ALA A 38 17.47 8.60 -5.72
N ARG A 39 18.10 9.63 -5.14
CA ARG A 39 18.97 9.48 -3.96
C ARG A 39 18.19 9.02 -2.73
N GLU A 40 17.00 9.55 -2.51
CA GLU A 40 16.15 9.17 -1.38
C GLU A 40 15.70 7.70 -1.49
N ARG A 41 15.23 7.28 -2.67
CA ARG A 41 14.88 5.87 -2.94
C ARG A 41 16.08 4.95 -2.73
N ARG A 42 17.28 5.36 -3.13
CA ARG A 42 18.51 4.59 -2.90
C ARG A 42 18.83 4.46 -1.41
N ARG A 43 18.74 5.54 -0.64
CA ARG A 43 18.96 5.51 0.83
C ARG A 43 17.95 4.61 1.53
N PHE A 44 16.68 4.69 1.15
CA PHE A 44 15.65 3.79 1.70
C PHE A 44 15.95 2.33 1.39
N ARG A 45 16.29 2.00 0.15
CA ARG A 45 16.66 0.62 -0.25
C ARG A 45 17.90 0.12 0.49
N LEU A 46 18.91 0.96 0.67
CA LEU A 46 20.12 0.59 1.41
C LEU A 46 19.83 0.38 2.90
N ARG A 47 18.98 1.21 3.51
CA ARG A 47 18.53 1.02 4.91
C ARG A 47 17.74 -0.28 5.06
N LEU A 48 16.83 -0.57 4.13
CA LEU A 48 16.07 -1.81 4.13
C LEU A 48 16.96 -3.03 3.94
N ALA A 49 17.87 -2.99 2.97
CA ALA A 49 18.84 -4.05 2.73
C ALA A 49 19.77 -4.25 3.94
N GLY A 50 20.22 -3.16 4.57
CA GLY A 50 21.00 -3.20 5.80
C GLY A 50 20.21 -3.82 6.96
N ALA A 51 18.95 -3.42 7.16
CA ALA A 51 18.09 -4.01 8.20
C ALA A 51 17.85 -5.50 7.97
N LEU A 52 17.58 -5.92 6.73
CA LEU A 52 17.42 -7.33 6.37
C LEU A 52 18.72 -8.12 6.57
N GLY A 53 19.85 -7.57 6.15
CA GLY A 53 21.17 -8.17 6.34
C GLY A 53 21.50 -8.37 7.82
N THR A 54 21.31 -7.32 8.64
CA THR A 54 21.50 -7.40 10.09
C THR A 54 20.57 -8.42 10.73
N PHE A 55 19.31 -8.50 10.31
CA PHE A 55 18.36 -9.49 10.82
C PHE A 55 18.78 -10.93 10.49
N ILE A 56 19.21 -11.19 9.25
CA ILE A 56 19.69 -12.52 8.83
C ILE A 56 20.95 -12.89 9.62
N LEU A 57 21.91 -11.97 9.73
CA LEU A 57 23.14 -12.19 10.49
C LEU A 57 22.87 -12.43 11.97
N ALA A 58 21.92 -11.71 12.58
CA ALA A 58 21.55 -11.93 13.97
C ALA A 58 20.94 -13.32 14.21
N ASN A 59 20.06 -13.78 13.32
CA ASN A 59 19.49 -15.13 13.41
C ASN A 59 20.54 -16.22 13.16
N ALA A 60 21.45 -16.02 12.20
CA ALA A 60 22.55 -16.95 11.96
C ALA A 60 23.52 -17.01 13.14
N ALA A 61 23.86 -15.86 13.74
CA ALA A 61 24.69 -15.80 14.93
C ALA A 61 24.01 -16.48 16.13
N LEU A 62 22.70 -16.25 16.32
CA LEU A 62 21.90 -16.93 17.34
C LEU A 62 21.89 -18.45 17.13
N ALA A 63 21.70 -18.89 15.88
CA ALA A 63 21.75 -20.30 15.52
C ALA A 63 23.09 -20.93 15.89
N LEU A 64 24.19 -20.29 15.51
CA LEU A 64 25.55 -20.77 15.81
C LEU A 64 25.85 -20.75 17.31
N ALA A 65 25.41 -19.72 18.03
CA ALA A 65 25.66 -19.58 19.48
C ALA A 65 24.90 -20.62 20.31
N LEU A 66 23.77 -21.12 19.81
CA LEU A 66 22.93 -22.10 20.51
C LEU A 66 23.12 -23.54 19.98
N SER A 67 24.01 -23.74 19.02
CA SER A 67 24.34 -25.06 18.48
C SER A 67 25.59 -25.62 19.12
N ASP A 68 25.63 -26.94 19.27
CA ASP A 68 26.80 -27.64 19.77
C ASP A 68 27.57 -28.28 18.61
N PHE A 69 28.89 -28.36 18.78
CA PHE A 69 29.81 -28.96 17.82
C PHE A 69 30.45 -30.19 18.46
N ASP A 70 29.70 -31.29 18.50
CA ASP A 70 30.24 -32.55 19.00
C ASP A 70 30.81 -33.40 17.86
N ASN A 71 32.07 -33.83 17.98
CA ASN A 71 32.76 -34.72 17.04
C ASN A 71 32.68 -34.30 15.55
N GLY A 72 32.75 -32.99 15.27
CA GLY A 72 32.69 -32.45 13.90
C GLY A 72 31.30 -32.53 13.25
N ARG A 73 30.27 -32.94 14.01
CA ARG A 73 28.87 -32.89 13.59
C ARG A 73 28.22 -31.66 14.23
N PHE A 74 27.45 -30.95 13.42
CA PHE A 74 26.64 -29.84 13.89
C PHE A 74 25.36 -30.39 14.50
N THR A 75 25.20 -30.29 15.82
CA THR A 75 23.99 -30.72 16.52
C THR A 75 23.28 -29.49 17.07
N MET A 76 22.11 -29.20 16.51
CA MET A 76 21.26 -28.11 16.97
C MET A 76 20.08 -28.68 17.75
N HIS A 77 19.83 -28.15 18.94
CA HIS A 77 18.67 -28.57 19.71
C HIS A 77 17.39 -28.10 19.01
N TRP A 78 16.38 -28.98 18.91
CA TRP A 78 15.13 -28.71 18.19
C TRP A 78 14.49 -27.35 18.53
N TRP A 79 14.51 -26.93 19.80
CA TRP A 79 13.87 -25.68 20.24
C TRP A 79 14.52 -24.44 19.61
N VAL A 80 15.77 -24.53 19.17
CA VAL A 80 16.48 -23.41 18.53
C VAL A 80 15.90 -23.13 17.14
N ILE A 81 15.64 -24.18 16.37
CA ILE A 81 15.01 -24.08 15.05
C ILE A 81 13.58 -23.53 15.19
N GLU A 82 12.83 -24.02 16.17
CA GLU A 82 11.48 -23.53 16.50
C GLU A 82 11.53 -22.04 16.89
N LEU A 83 12.49 -21.63 17.74
CA LEU A 83 12.68 -20.24 18.17
C LEU A 83 12.99 -19.33 16.99
N ILE A 84 13.96 -19.69 16.15
CA ILE A 84 14.33 -18.91 14.96
C ILE A 84 13.15 -18.79 14.01
N THR A 85 12.43 -19.88 13.78
CA THR A 85 11.25 -19.87 12.90
C THR A 85 10.18 -18.95 13.44
N ASN A 86 9.90 -18.99 14.75
CA ASN A 86 8.95 -18.07 15.38
C ASN A 86 9.39 -16.60 15.26
N ILE A 87 10.68 -16.29 15.44
CA ILE A 87 11.23 -14.94 15.19
C ILE A 87 10.97 -14.51 13.75
N VAL A 88 11.21 -15.39 12.77
CA VAL A 88 10.94 -15.12 11.35
C VAL A 88 9.46 -14.91 11.09
N LEU A 89 8.57 -15.75 11.63
CA LEU A 89 7.12 -15.61 11.46
C LEU A 89 6.59 -14.30 12.06
N ILE A 90 7.07 -13.91 13.24
CA ILE A 90 6.71 -12.63 13.87
C ILE A 90 7.25 -11.46 13.04
N ALA A 91 8.50 -11.53 12.59
CA ALA A 91 9.09 -10.50 11.73
C ALA A 91 8.32 -10.36 10.41
N LEU A 92 7.86 -11.47 9.81
CA LEU A 92 6.98 -11.45 8.64
C LEU A 92 5.63 -10.80 8.98
N ALA A 93 4.98 -11.19 10.08
CA ALA A 93 3.69 -10.62 10.47
C ALA A 93 3.76 -9.10 10.67
N ILE A 94 4.79 -8.60 11.35
CA ILE A 94 5.02 -7.18 11.60
C ILE A 94 5.45 -6.46 10.31
N GLY A 95 6.39 -7.04 9.56
CA GLY A 95 6.98 -6.45 8.37
C GLY A 95 5.97 -6.28 7.23
N LEU A 96 4.98 -7.17 7.13
CA LEU A 96 3.98 -7.15 6.06
C LEU A 96 2.84 -6.15 6.29
N GLY A 97 2.51 -5.82 7.54
CA GLY A 97 1.43 -4.88 7.87
C GLY A 97 1.49 -3.55 7.09
N PRO A 98 2.66 -2.86 7.07
CA PRO A 98 2.84 -1.62 6.30
C PRO A 98 2.63 -1.76 4.78
N PHE A 99 2.99 -2.90 4.19
CA PHE A 99 2.83 -3.13 2.75
C PHE A 99 1.36 -3.22 2.37
N ILE A 100 0.57 -3.94 3.14
CA ILE A 100 -0.87 -4.10 2.89
C ILE A 100 -1.60 -2.77 3.05
N LYS A 101 -1.24 -2.00 4.07
CA LYS A 101 -1.78 -0.64 4.28
C LYS A 101 -1.47 0.29 3.11
N ARG A 102 -0.28 0.17 2.50
CA ARG A 102 0.11 0.98 1.35
C ARG A 102 -0.74 0.68 0.13
N PHE A 103 -0.95 -0.60 -0.21
CA PHE A 103 -1.78 -1.00 -1.34
C PHE A 103 -3.26 -0.75 -1.08
N GLY A 104 -3.75 -1.05 0.12
CA GLY A 104 -5.13 -0.79 0.49
C GLY A 104 -5.49 0.69 0.39
N ARG A 105 -4.56 1.60 0.72
CA ARG A 105 -4.82 3.06 0.67
C ARG A 105 -5.10 3.56 -0.75
N SER A 106 -4.33 3.14 -1.75
CA SER A 106 -4.57 3.56 -3.14
C SER A 106 -5.91 3.04 -3.64
N TYR A 107 -6.21 1.76 -3.39
CA TYR A 107 -7.47 1.14 -3.81
C TYR A 107 -8.70 1.71 -3.09
N ALA A 108 -8.60 1.97 -1.78
CA ALA A 108 -9.68 2.57 -1.01
C ALA A 108 -9.97 4.01 -1.47
N ALA A 109 -8.94 4.75 -1.90
CA ALA A 109 -9.12 6.10 -2.45
C ALA A 109 -9.92 6.07 -3.76
N ASP A 110 -9.70 5.06 -4.60
CA ASP A 110 -10.41 4.92 -5.88
C ASP A 110 -11.88 4.49 -5.66
N VAL A 111 -12.12 3.50 -4.80
CA VAL A 111 -13.47 2.95 -4.55
C VAL A 111 -14.32 3.88 -3.67
N PHE A 112 -13.73 4.45 -2.63
CA PHE A 112 -14.45 5.33 -1.67
C PHE A 112 -14.23 6.81 -1.95
N ARG A 113 -13.93 7.19 -3.20
CA ARG A 113 -13.71 8.60 -3.58
C ARG A 113 -14.85 9.52 -3.12
N ALA A 114 -16.08 9.00 -3.10
CA ALA A 114 -17.27 9.73 -2.68
C ALA A 114 -17.52 9.76 -1.17
N ASN A 115 -16.79 8.98 -0.35
CA ASN A 115 -16.94 8.92 1.11
C ASN A 115 -15.60 8.53 1.79
N PRO A 116 -14.63 9.46 1.88
CA PRO A 116 -13.27 9.17 2.36
C PRO A 116 -13.21 8.66 3.81
N ARG A 117 -14.21 8.99 4.63
CA ARG A 117 -14.30 8.53 6.03
C ARG A 117 -14.47 6.99 6.11
N THR A 118 -15.28 6.40 5.23
CA THR A 118 -15.51 4.94 5.21
C THR A 118 -14.26 4.17 4.79
N GLY A 119 -13.53 4.68 3.79
CA GLY A 119 -12.27 4.09 3.36
C GLY A 119 -11.22 4.06 4.48
N LYS A 120 -11.15 5.10 5.31
CA LYS A 120 -10.23 5.14 6.47
C LYS A 120 -10.57 4.06 7.50
N SER A 121 -11.84 3.91 7.88
CA SER A 121 -12.27 2.90 8.86
C SER A 121 -12.07 1.47 8.35
N TYR A 122 -12.36 1.22 7.08
CA TYR A 122 -12.12 -0.09 6.45
C TYR A 122 -10.65 -0.50 6.55
N LEU A 123 -9.72 0.42 6.24
CA LEU A 123 -8.27 0.13 6.31
C LEU A 123 -7.81 -0.24 7.72
N VAL A 124 -8.33 0.43 8.75
CA VAL A 124 -8.02 0.10 10.15
C VAL A 124 -8.58 -1.26 10.53
N LEU A 125 -9.82 -1.57 10.11
CA LEU A 125 -10.43 -2.87 10.40
C LEU A 125 -9.66 -4.01 9.74
N THR A 126 -9.25 -3.86 8.48
CA THR A 126 -8.45 -4.88 7.79
C THR A 126 -7.07 -5.06 8.41
N ASP A 127 -6.47 -4.01 8.97
CA ASP A 127 -5.17 -4.07 9.66
C ASP A 127 -5.29 -4.92 10.94
N VAL A 128 -6.34 -4.68 11.75
CA VAL A 128 -6.61 -5.48 12.95
C VAL A 128 -6.90 -6.93 12.61
N ALA A 129 -7.77 -7.18 11.63
CA ALA A 129 -8.10 -8.54 11.19
C ALA A 129 -6.86 -9.30 10.70
N TYR A 130 -5.97 -8.62 9.98
CA TYR A 130 -4.69 -9.16 9.56
C TYR A 130 -3.89 -9.63 10.79
N TYR A 131 -3.56 -8.73 11.72
CA TYR A 131 -2.77 -9.11 12.90
C TYR A 131 -3.39 -10.27 13.70
N LEU A 132 -4.71 -10.32 13.83
CA LEU A 132 -5.40 -11.42 14.51
C LEU A 132 -5.19 -12.75 13.79
N ILE A 133 -5.33 -12.80 12.47
CA ILE A 133 -5.13 -14.03 11.69
C ILE A 133 -3.67 -14.50 11.78
N PHE A 134 -2.71 -13.59 11.60
CA PHE A 134 -1.28 -13.95 11.66
C PHE A 134 -0.84 -14.38 13.05
N THR A 135 -1.26 -13.66 14.08
CA THR A 135 -0.96 -14.03 15.47
C THR A 135 -1.59 -15.37 15.81
N SER A 136 -2.85 -15.61 15.42
CA SER A 136 -3.51 -16.91 15.60
C SER A 136 -2.76 -18.03 14.90
N PHE A 137 -2.33 -17.83 13.65
CA PHE A 137 -1.55 -18.83 12.91
C PHE A 137 -0.23 -19.17 13.63
N VAL A 138 0.50 -18.17 14.12
CA VAL A 138 1.73 -18.39 14.89
C VAL A 138 1.41 -19.21 16.14
N LEU A 139 0.43 -18.77 16.94
CA LEU A 139 0.04 -19.46 18.17
C LEU A 139 -0.43 -20.90 17.94
N PHE A 140 -1.17 -21.16 16.86
CA PHE A 140 -1.64 -22.51 16.51
C PHE A 140 -0.54 -23.44 16.00
N THR A 141 0.56 -22.89 15.51
CA THR A 141 1.63 -23.69 14.89
C THR A 141 2.87 -23.81 15.77
N VAL A 142 2.96 -23.02 16.86
CA VAL A 142 4.03 -23.15 17.83
C VAL A 142 4.01 -24.55 18.46
N THR A 143 5.16 -25.20 18.44
CA THR A 143 5.35 -26.51 19.05
C THR A 143 6.18 -26.39 20.33
N PHE A 144 5.57 -26.73 21.46
CA PHE A 144 6.24 -26.66 22.79
C PHE A 144 6.94 -27.97 23.19
N VAL A 145 6.64 -29.07 22.51
CA VAL A 145 7.20 -30.41 22.78
C VAL A 145 7.64 -31.01 21.46
N ALA A 146 8.89 -31.46 21.38
CA ALA A 146 9.43 -32.09 20.18
C ALA A 146 8.61 -33.33 19.77
N PRO A 147 8.04 -33.34 18.56
CA PRO A 147 7.50 -34.55 17.95
C PRO A 147 8.59 -35.62 17.80
N PRO A 148 8.27 -36.91 17.97
CA PRO A 148 9.25 -38.00 17.91
C PRO A 148 10.03 -38.03 16.59
N GLU A 149 9.37 -37.75 15.47
CA GLU A 149 9.98 -37.73 14.13
C GLU A 149 11.10 -36.68 13.95
N TRP A 150 11.18 -35.67 14.83
CA TRP A 150 12.24 -34.65 14.76
C TRP A 150 13.52 -35.09 15.48
N LEU A 151 13.40 -36.01 16.45
CA LEU A 151 14.55 -36.54 17.18
C LEU A 151 15.46 -37.35 16.27
N ASP A 152 14.88 -38.03 15.28
CA ASP A 152 15.60 -38.90 14.37
C ASP A 152 16.11 -38.16 13.11
N SER A 153 15.59 -36.96 12.82
CA SER A 153 15.94 -36.22 11.60
C SER A 153 15.67 -34.72 11.68
N THR A 154 16.75 -33.92 11.61
CA THR A 154 16.68 -32.46 11.42
C THR A 154 15.94 -32.08 10.14
N GLY A 155 15.96 -32.95 9.12
CA GLY A 155 15.23 -32.71 7.86
C GLY A 155 13.72 -32.73 8.04
N ALA A 156 13.19 -33.56 8.93
CA ALA A 156 11.77 -33.60 9.25
C ALA A 156 11.32 -32.29 9.91
N GLN A 157 12.12 -31.80 10.86
CA GLN A 157 11.88 -30.51 11.50
C GLN A 157 11.96 -29.36 10.49
N LEU A 158 13.02 -29.28 9.68
CA LEU A 158 13.17 -28.20 8.69
C LEU A 158 12.00 -28.18 7.69
N LYS A 159 11.55 -29.35 7.23
CA LYS A 159 10.37 -29.46 6.37
C LYS A 159 9.12 -28.89 7.04
N HIS A 160 8.92 -29.18 8.33
CA HIS A 160 7.80 -28.66 9.11
C HIS A 160 7.85 -27.12 9.20
N GLU A 161 9.00 -26.56 9.56
CA GLU A 161 9.15 -25.10 9.68
C GLU A 161 9.00 -24.38 8.33
N VAL A 162 9.57 -24.94 7.26
CA VAL A 162 9.39 -24.41 5.90
C VAL A 162 7.91 -24.44 5.51
N ALA A 163 7.17 -25.49 5.88
CA ALA A 163 5.73 -25.56 5.65
C ALA A 163 4.97 -24.48 6.44
N ARG A 164 5.37 -24.16 7.68
CA ARG A 164 4.77 -23.06 8.45
C ARG A 164 5.02 -21.70 7.80
N VAL A 165 6.25 -21.43 7.37
CA VAL A 165 6.59 -20.20 6.63
C VAL A 165 5.87 -20.14 5.28
N GLY A 166 5.74 -21.26 4.58
CA GLY A 166 4.93 -21.35 3.36
C GLY A 166 3.45 -21.08 3.64
N GLY A 167 2.90 -21.64 4.72
CA GLY A 167 1.51 -21.49 5.13
C GLY A 167 1.13 -20.05 5.44
N ILE A 168 1.97 -19.33 6.20
CA ILE A 168 1.73 -17.91 6.52
C ILE A 168 1.73 -17.04 5.26
N LEU A 169 2.67 -17.29 4.32
CA LEU A 169 2.75 -16.58 3.05
C LEU A 169 1.58 -16.91 2.12
N LEU A 170 1.11 -18.16 2.13
CA LEU A 170 -0.06 -18.59 1.37
C LEU A 170 -1.33 -17.90 1.88
N ILE A 171 -1.58 -17.94 3.20
CA ILE A 171 -2.72 -17.26 3.82
C ILE A 171 -2.69 -15.77 3.47
N MET A 172 -1.52 -15.15 3.56
CA MET A 172 -1.32 -13.75 3.14
C MET A 172 -1.71 -13.52 1.68
N GLY A 173 -1.19 -14.34 0.76
CA GLY A 173 -1.48 -14.21 -0.67
C GLY A 173 -2.98 -14.35 -0.97
N VAL A 174 -3.65 -15.31 -0.32
CA VAL A 174 -5.09 -15.53 -0.47
C VAL A 174 -5.90 -14.37 0.10
N LEU A 175 -5.62 -13.93 1.32
CA LEU A 175 -6.32 -12.79 1.93
C LEU A 175 -6.13 -11.52 1.11
N HIS A 176 -4.93 -11.32 0.57
CA HIS A 176 -4.65 -10.19 -0.30
C HIS A 176 -5.45 -10.26 -1.60
N ALA A 177 -5.47 -11.42 -2.27
CA ALA A 177 -6.27 -11.63 -3.47
C ALA A 177 -7.78 -11.41 -3.22
N LEU A 178 -8.30 -11.93 -2.10
CA LEU A 178 -9.69 -11.71 -1.69
C LEU A 178 -9.99 -10.23 -1.47
N ASN A 179 -9.10 -9.49 -0.80
CA ASN A 179 -9.28 -8.06 -0.59
C ASN A 179 -9.30 -7.28 -1.92
N VAL A 180 -8.45 -7.64 -2.87
CA VAL A 180 -8.42 -7.01 -4.21
C VAL A 180 -9.74 -7.26 -4.96
N VAL A 181 -10.33 -8.45 -4.83
CA VAL A 181 -11.60 -8.80 -5.50
C VAL A 181 -12.83 -8.25 -4.78
N ALA A 182 -12.84 -8.22 -3.45
CA ALA A 182 -13.98 -7.79 -2.65
C ALA A 182 -14.28 -6.28 -2.80
N LEU A 183 -13.23 -5.46 -2.96
CA LEU A 183 -13.37 -4.01 -3.01
C LEU A 183 -14.20 -3.49 -4.20
N PRO A 184 -13.95 -3.92 -5.46
CA PRO A 184 -14.82 -3.56 -6.58
C PRO A 184 -16.29 -3.96 -6.38
N VAL A 185 -16.53 -5.13 -5.80
CA VAL A 185 -17.89 -5.64 -5.54
C VAL A 185 -18.61 -4.75 -4.54
N ILE A 186 -17.98 -4.43 -3.41
CA ILE A 186 -18.54 -3.54 -2.38
C ILE A 186 -18.77 -2.13 -2.95
N GLY A 187 -17.81 -1.61 -3.72
CA GLY A 187 -17.94 -0.32 -4.40
C GLY A 187 -19.15 -0.25 -5.34
N GLY A 188 -19.33 -1.30 -6.15
CA GLY A 188 -20.49 -1.46 -7.03
C GLY A 188 -21.81 -1.47 -6.27
N LEU A 189 -21.92 -2.28 -5.22
CA LEU A 189 -23.13 -2.40 -4.40
C LEU A 189 -23.52 -1.07 -3.73
N LEU A 190 -22.55 -0.34 -3.19
CA LEU A 190 -22.80 0.98 -2.58
C LEU A 190 -23.24 2.03 -3.61
N ALA A 191 -22.68 1.99 -4.83
CA ALA A 191 -23.09 2.87 -5.91
C ALA A 191 -24.52 2.57 -6.38
N THR A 192 -24.91 1.30 -6.44
CA THR A 192 -26.28 0.89 -6.80
C THR A 192 -27.30 1.32 -5.74
N ASN A 193 -27.00 1.14 -4.45
CA ASN A 193 -27.92 1.58 -3.39
C ASN A 193 -28.10 3.09 -3.39
N ARG A 194 -27.02 3.87 -3.57
CA ARG A 194 -27.14 5.34 -3.67
C ARG A 194 -28.02 5.80 -4.84
N ARG A 195 -27.94 5.14 -6.01
CA ARG A 195 -28.84 5.47 -7.14
C ARG A 195 -30.31 5.23 -6.80
N ARG A 196 -30.61 4.24 -5.95
CA ARG A 196 -31.98 4.00 -5.47
C ARG A 196 -32.42 5.08 -4.51
N ASP A 197 -31.58 5.45 -3.55
CA ASP A 197 -31.90 6.49 -2.55
C ASP A 197 -32.21 7.84 -3.24
N VAL A 198 -31.38 8.26 -4.21
CA VAL A 198 -31.62 9.51 -4.96
C VAL A 198 -32.91 9.45 -5.79
N ALA A 199 -33.19 8.31 -6.42
CA ALA A 199 -34.43 8.13 -7.20
C ALA A 199 -35.69 8.06 -6.31
N GLN A 200 -35.54 7.76 -5.02
CA GLN A 200 -36.63 7.71 -4.04
C GLN A 200 -36.90 9.08 -3.41
N ASP A 201 -35.85 9.88 -3.20
CA ASP A 201 -35.96 11.29 -2.76
C ASP A 201 -36.45 12.21 -3.88
N GLU A 202 -36.20 11.86 -5.15
CA GLU A 202 -36.92 12.41 -6.32
C GLU A 202 -38.31 11.77 -6.49
N GLY A 203 -39.07 11.68 -5.40
CA GLY A 203 -40.50 11.40 -5.45
C GLY A 203 -41.20 12.33 -6.46
N PRO A 204 -42.34 11.91 -7.05
CA PRO A 204 -42.94 12.58 -8.20
C PRO A 204 -43.05 14.08 -7.96
N SER A 205 -42.20 14.85 -8.63
CA SER A 205 -42.20 16.30 -8.54
C SER A 205 -43.63 16.78 -8.88
N PRO A 206 -44.32 17.52 -8.01
CA PRO A 206 -45.68 18.00 -8.29
C PRO A 206 -45.75 19.04 -9.42
N SER A 207 -44.66 19.29 -10.14
CA SER A 207 -44.59 20.20 -11.28
C SER A 207 -44.83 19.50 -12.62
N SER A 208 -46.04 18.98 -12.80
CA SER A 208 -46.68 18.91 -14.13
C SER A 208 -47.51 20.17 -14.44
N LEU A 209 -47.29 21.26 -13.70
CA LEU A 209 -47.83 22.57 -14.06
C LEU A 209 -46.97 23.22 -15.14
N GLY A 210 -47.35 22.91 -16.38
CA GLY A 210 -47.53 23.87 -17.49
C GLY A 210 -46.33 24.72 -17.96
N PRO A 211 -46.11 24.84 -19.28
CA PRO A 211 -45.12 25.75 -19.82
C PRO A 211 -45.62 27.19 -19.66
N GLY A 212 -45.13 27.91 -18.65
CA GLY A 212 -45.23 29.37 -18.64
C GLY A 212 -45.47 30.02 -17.27
N THR A 213 -44.51 29.99 -16.36
CA THR A 213 -44.43 31.05 -15.32
C THR A 213 -43.02 31.21 -14.77
N TRP A 214 -42.20 32.02 -15.46
CA TRP A 214 -40.96 32.55 -14.90
C TRP A 214 -41.31 33.76 -14.02
N LEU A 215 -41.63 33.53 -12.76
CA LEU A 215 -41.89 34.61 -11.80
C LEU A 215 -40.57 35.11 -11.23
N LEU A 216 -40.11 36.26 -11.76
CA LEU A 216 -38.98 37.04 -11.25
C LEU A 216 -39.26 37.49 -9.82
N ARG A 217 -38.53 36.91 -8.85
CA ARG A 217 -38.47 37.39 -7.47
C ARG A 217 -37.54 38.60 -7.42
N ILE A 218 -38.11 39.79 -7.28
CA ILE A 218 -37.37 41.04 -7.04
C ILE A 218 -37.30 41.25 -5.52
N GLU A 219 -36.10 41.26 -4.95
CA GLU A 219 -35.87 41.67 -3.56
C GLU A 219 -36.05 43.20 -3.43
N PRO A 220 -36.81 43.71 -2.45
CA PRO A 220 -36.88 45.14 -2.18
C PRO A 220 -35.69 45.58 -1.33
N ALA A 221 -34.94 46.56 -1.83
CA ALA A 221 -33.96 47.33 -1.06
C ALA A 221 -34.69 48.41 -0.24
N GLY A 222 -34.48 48.42 1.08
CA GLY A 222 -34.93 49.48 2.00
C GLY A 222 -34.93 48.97 3.44
N GLY A 223 -34.43 49.69 4.44
CA GLY A 223 -33.97 51.07 4.48
C GLY A 223 -33.36 51.37 5.85
N ALA A 224 -32.58 52.44 5.88
CA ALA A 224 -32.04 53.04 7.09
C ALA A 224 -33.16 53.62 7.98
N ALA A 225 -33.09 53.38 9.28
CA ALA A 225 -33.74 54.15 10.35
C ALA A 225 -32.97 53.86 11.64
N ALA A 226 -32.17 54.81 12.13
CA ALA A 226 -32.54 55.90 13.03
C ALA A 226 -32.25 55.52 14.51
N GLU A 227 -31.11 56.00 14.99
CA GLU A 227 -30.76 56.09 16.41
C GLU A 227 -31.71 57.04 17.15
N PRO A 228 -32.25 56.67 18.32
CA PRO A 228 -32.94 57.60 19.21
C PRO A 228 -31.96 58.28 20.19
N PRO A 229 -32.24 59.51 20.65
CA PRO A 229 -31.40 60.24 21.59
C PRO A 229 -31.75 59.96 23.07
N THR A 230 -30.69 60.06 23.90
CA THR A 230 -30.59 60.51 25.31
C THR A 230 -31.32 59.69 26.40
N ASP A 231 -30.74 59.46 27.59
CA ASP A 231 -30.06 60.41 28.51
C ASP A 231 -28.72 59.91 29.10
#